data_AF-N9FB21-F1
#
_entry.id   AF-N9FB21-F1
#
_cell.length_a   1.000
_cell.length_b   1.000
_cell.length_c   1.000
_cell.angle_alpha   90.00
_cell.angle_beta   90.00
_cell.angle_gamma   90.00
#
_symmetry.space_group_name_H-M   'P 1'
#
loop_
_entity.id
_entity.type
_entity.pdbx_description
1 polymer ?
#
loop_
_entity_poly.entity_id
_entity_poly.type
_entity_poly.pdbx_seq_one_letter_code
_entity_poly.pdbx_strand_id
1 'polypeptide(L)' 'MRPKEFEQDVIAEAAMKVFWQKGYAGTSIQDLVEGTGLGRGSLYNTFGSKYGLYEFSLCTRQIS' A
#
# COMPACT_ATOMS: atom_id res chain seq x y z
N MET A 1 -14.43 4.79 -16.81
CA MET A 1 -13.15 4.06 -16.83
C MET A 1 -12.26 4.69 -15.75
N ARG A 2 -11.98 3.99 -14.65
CA ARG A 2 -11.18 4.50 -13.51
C ARG A 2 -9.92 3.63 -13.30
N PRO A 3 -8.94 3.64 -14.23
CA PRO A 3 -7.75 2.79 -14.12
C PRO A 3 -6.95 3.06 -12.83
N LYS A 4 -6.90 4.34 -12.41
CA LYS A 4 -6.13 4.76 -11.23
C LYS A 4 -6.63 4.20 -9.91
N GLU A 5 -7.94 4.07 -9.72
CA GLU A 5 -8.47 3.49 -8.47
C GLU A 5 -8.22 1.99 -8.40
N PHE A 6 -8.38 1.30 -9.52
CA PHE A 6 -8.07 -0.12 -9.59
C PHE A 6 -6.58 -0.38 -9.31
N GLU A 7 -5.68 0.47 -9.84
CA GLU A 7 -4.25 0.38 -9.50
C GLU A 7 -4.01 0.64 -8.01
N GLN A 8 -4.67 1.62 -7.40
CA GLN A 8 -4.56 1.92 -5.97
C GLN A 8 -4.97 0.73 -5.10
N ASP A 9 -6.05 0.03 -5.44
CA ASP A 9 -6.51 -1.15 -4.71
C ASP A 9 -5.50 -2.30 -4.79
N VAL A 10 -4.93 -2.55 -5.98
CA VAL A 10 -3.88 -3.58 -6.17
C VAL A 10 -2.63 -3.23 -5.35
N ILE A 11 -2.23 -1.96 -5.34
CA ILE A 11 -1.09 -1.48 -4.55
C ILE A 11 -1.38 -1.61 -3.05
N ALA A 12 -2.59 -1.29 -2.62
CA ALA A 12 -3.01 -1.39 -1.24
C ALA A 12 -2.99 -2.83 -0.74
N GLU A 13 -3.47 -3.78 -1.55
CA GLU A 13 -3.44 -5.20 -1.24
C GLU A 13 -2.00 -5.73 -1.14
N ALA A 14 -1.12 -5.31 -2.06
CA ALA A 14 0.29 -5.66 -2.03
C ALA A 14 0.99 -5.08 -0.78
N ALA A 15 0.74 -3.81 -0.45
CA ALA A 15 1.25 -3.19 0.77
C ALA A 15 0.75 -3.90 2.03
N MET A 16 -0.53 -4.29 2.06
CA MET A 16 -1.13 -5.05 3.16
C MET A 16 -0.36 -6.35 3.41
N LYS A 17 -0.02 -7.09 2.35
CA LYS A 17 0.75 -8.35 2.46
C LYS A 17 2.12 -8.10 3.08
N VAL A 18 2.81 -7.02 2.70
CA VAL A 18 4.10 -6.63 3.31
C VAL A 18 3.93 -6.31 4.79
N PHE A 19 2.90 -5.52 5.14
CA PHE A 19 2.61 -5.19 6.54
C PHE A 19 2.27 -6.43 7.35
N TRP A 20 1.60 -7.43 6.77
CA TRP A 20 1.24 -8.66 7.46
C TRP A 20 2.45 -9.56 7.72
N GLN A 21 3.38 -9.62 6.77
CA GLN A 21 4.58 -10.46 6.88
C GLN A 21 5.62 -9.88 7.85
N LYS A 22 5.82 -8.56 7.85
CA LYS A 22 6.88 -7.89 8.64
C LYS A 22 6.38 -7.14 9.88
N GLY A 23 5.06 -6.95 9.98
CA GLY A 23 4.44 -6.08 10.99
C GLY A 23 4.64 -4.60 10.66
N TYR A 24 3.68 -3.75 11.07
CA TYR A 24 3.73 -2.31 10.77
C TYR A 24 5.04 -1.63 11.21
N ALA A 25 5.56 -1.96 12.40
CA ALA A 25 6.81 -1.38 12.90
C ALA A 25 8.06 -1.88 12.14
N GLY A 26 8.04 -3.13 11.65
CA GLY A 26 9.15 -3.76 10.92
C GLY A 26 9.18 -3.43 9.43
N THR A 27 8.07 -2.96 8.85
CA THR A 27 7.99 -2.60 7.44
C THR A 27 8.66 -1.25 7.17
N SER A 28 9.67 -1.23 6.31
CA SER A 28 10.26 0.01 5.79
C SER A 28 9.56 0.47 4.51
N ILE A 29 9.82 1.71 4.09
CA ILE A 29 9.39 2.20 2.77
C ILE A 29 10.02 1.39 1.64
N GLN A 30 11.24 0.87 1.82
CA GLN A 30 11.91 0.04 0.83
C GLN A 30 11.15 -1.28 0.62
N ASP A 31 10.68 -1.91 1.71
CA ASP A 31 9.87 -3.12 1.63
C ASP A 31 8.54 -2.88 0.92
N LEU A 32 7.96 -1.70 1.11
CA LEU A 32 6.73 -1.31 0.41
C LEU A 32 6.98 -1.07 -1.07
N VAL A 33 8.11 -0.46 -1.44
CA VAL A 33 8.51 -0.31 -2.85
C VAL A 33 8.70 -1.66 -3.52
N GLU A 34 9.39 -2.58 -2.85
CA GLU A 34 9.64 -3.93 -3.36
C GLU A 34 8.34 -4.75 -3.45
N GLY A 35 7.46 -4.64 -2.46
CA GLY A 35 6.20 -5.38 -2.44
C GLY A 35 5.13 -4.81 -3.37
N THR A 36 5.10 -3.49 -3.59
CA THR A 36 4.08 -2.83 -4.43
C THR A 36 4.55 -2.56 -5.86
N GLY A 37 5.86 -2.63 -6.12
CA GLY A 37 6.48 -2.26 -7.40
C GLY A 37 6.50 -0.75 -7.68
N LEU A 38 5.97 0.09 -6.78
CA LEU A 38 5.98 1.53 -6.92
C LEU A 38 7.24 2.16 -6.33
N GLY A 39 7.77 3.18 -7.01
CA GLY A 39 8.79 4.04 -6.44
C GLY A 39 8.32 4.79 -5.20
N ARG A 40 9.25 5.10 -4.29
CA ARG A 40 9.01 5.82 -3.03
C ARG A 40 8.19 7.10 -3.23
N GLY A 41 8.54 7.88 -4.25
CA GLY A 41 7.84 9.13 -4.59
C GLY A 41 6.38 8.91 -4.98
N SER A 42 6.08 7.87 -5.77
CA SER A 42 4.71 7.52 -6.14
C SER A 42 3.90 7.05 -4.93
N LEU A 43 4.49 6.24 -4.03
CA LEU A 43 3.81 5.82 -2.81
C LEU A 43 3.43 7.01 -1.93
N TYR A 44 4.37 7.94 -1.69
CA TYR A 44 4.07 9.15 -0.92
C TYR A 44 3.10 10.09 -1.65
N ASN A 45 3.18 10.21 -2.97
CA ASN A 45 2.27 11.06 -3.73
C ASN A 45 0.84 10.50 -3.79
N THR A 46 0.69 9.18 -3.78
CA THR A 46 -0.61 8.50 -3.87
C THR A 46 -1.27 8.32 -2.50
N PHE A 47 -0.51 7.99 -1.45
CA PHE A 47 -1.04 7.63 -0.13
C PHE A 47 -0.63 8.59 0.99
N GLY A 48 0.21 9.59 0.69
CA GLY A 48 0.64 10.64 1.62
C GLY A 48 1.68 10.19 2.64
N SER A 49 1.51 9.01 3.24
CA SER A 49 2.42 8.48 4.26
C SER A 49 2.32 6.96 4.39
N LYS A 50 3.28 6.36 5.11
CA LYS A 50 3.21 4.95 5.51
C LYS A 50 1.94 4.63 6.30
N TYR A 51 1.51 5.56 7.17
CA TYR A 51 0.27 5.40 7.94
C TYR A 51 -0.96 5.49 7.04
N GLY A 52 -0.98 6.45 6.09
CA GLY A 52 -2.06 6.57 5.10
C GLY A 52 -2.19 5.33 4.21
N LEU A 53 -1.06 4.74 3.80
CA LEU A 53 -1.04 3.48 3.08
C LEU A 53 -1.56 2.32 3.93
N TYR A 54 -1.24 2.30 5.21
CA TYR A 54 -1.73 1.28 6.14
C TYR A 54 -3.25 1.39 6.32
N GLU A 55 -3.78 2.56 6.65
CA GLU A 55 -5.23 2.82 6.78
C GLU A 55 -5.98 2.47 5.49
N PHE A 56 -5.44 2.88 4.33
CA PHE A 56 -6.04 2.56 3.04
C PHE A 56 -6.04 1.04 2.77
N SER A 57 -4.94 0.36 3.07
CA SER A 57 -4.83 -1.11 2.94
C SER A 57 -5.81 -1.88 3.83
N LEU A 58 -6.18 -1.32 4.98
CA LEU A 58 -7.20 -1.89 5.86
C LEU A 58 -8.62 -1.65 5.31
N CYS A 59 -8.87 -0.48 4.72
CA CYS A 59 -10.16 -0.11 4.15
C CYS A 59 -10.52 -0.93 2.89
N THR A 60 -9.55 -1.19 2.00
CA THR A 60 -9.76 -1.98 0.77
C THR A 60 -10.25 -3.40 1.06
N ARG A 61 -10.03 -3.94 2.27
CA ARG A 61 -10.48 -5.29 2.67
C ARG A 61 -11.98 -5.38 3.02
N GLN A 62 -12.72 -4.28 2.99
CA GLN A 62 -14.15 -4.30 3.24
C GLN A 62 -14.91 -4.52 1.93
N ILE A 63 -14.98 -5.77 1.45
CA ILE A 63 -16.13 -6.42 0.76
C ILE A 63 -15.73 -7.87 0.40
N SER A 64 -16.42 -8.82 1.06
CA SER A 64 -16.80 -10.20 0.70
C SER A 64 -15.78 -11.16 0.06
#